data_AF-A0NT64-F1
#
_entry.id   AF-A0NT64-F1
#
_cell.length_a   1.000
_cell.length_b   1.000
_cell.length_c   1.000
_cell.angle_alpha   90.00
_cell.angle_beta   90.00
_cell.angle_gamma   90.00
#
_symmetry.space_group_name_H-M   'P 1'
#
loop_
_entity.id
_entity.type
_entity.pdbx_description
1 polymer ?
#
loop_
_entity_poly.entity_id
_entity_poly.type
_entity_poly.pdbx_seq_one_letter_code
_entity_poly.pdbx_strand_id
1 'polypeptide(L)' 'MTGVQPTVLNKRLKELKECALVDHDGRGYLLTDLGQELFGLLSPFGAWSQKWSRTVTEKIEDGK' A
#
# COMPACT_ATOMS: atom_id res chain seq x y z
N MET A 1 -10.11 -6.87 13.83
CA MET A 1 -10.17 -5.75 12.85
C MET A 1 -9.25 -4.63 13.33
N THR A 2 -7.96 -4.69 13.03
CA THR A 2 -7.05 -3.58 13.34
C THR A 2 -7.19 -2.53 12.24
N GLY A 3 -8.19 -1.65 12.38
CA GLY A 3 -8.35 -0.49 11.52
C GLY A 3 -7.27 0.55 11.79
N VAL A 4 -6.84 1.26 10.75
CA VAL A 4 -5.92 2.41 10.90
C VAL A 4 -6.62 3.49 11.72
N GLN A 5 -5.91 4.09 12.67
CA GLN A 5 -6.45 5.21 13.45
C GLN A 5 -6.86 6.37 12.52
N PRO A 6 -8.02 7.01 12.73
CA PRO A 6 -8.51 8.06 11.83
C PRO A 6 -7.52 9.21 11.60
N THR A 7 -6.78 9.58 12.66
CA THR A 7 -5.74 10.62 12.60
C THR A 7 -4.57 10.22 11.71
N VAL A 8 -4.15 8.95 11.76
CA VAL A 8 -3.09 8.41 10.92
C VAL A 8 -3.55 8.34 9.47
N LEU A 9 -4.77 7.88 9.21
CA LEU A 9 -5.34 7.83 7.86
C LEU A 9 -5.41 9.22 7.23
N ASN A 10 -5.97 10.20 7.94
CA ASN A 10 -6.08 11.57 7.46
C ASN A 10 -4.70 12.18 7.17
N LYS A 11 -3.70 11.92 8.03
CA LYS A 11 -2.33 12.36 7.78
C LYS A 11 -1.76 11.75 6.50
N ARG A 12 -1.92 10.45 6.28
CA ARG A 12 -1.46 9.77 5.05
C ARG A 12 -2.16 10.29 3.80
N LEU A 13 -3.47 10.52 3.84
CA LEU A 13 -4.22 11.09 2.72
C LEU A 13 -3.74 12.50 2.37
N LYS A 14 -3.44 13.32 3.39
CA LYS A 14 -2.86 14.65 3.21
C LYS A 14 -1.47 14.57 2.55
N GLU A 15 -0.59 13.72 3.07
CA GLU A 15 0.76 13.50 2.50
C GLU A 15 0.69 13.03 1.03
N LEU A 16 -0.19 12.08 0.71
CA LEU A 16 -0.38 11.59 -0.66
C LEU A 16 -0.93 12.67 -1.61
N LYS A 17 -1.77 13.58 -1.10
CA LYS A 17 -2.24 14.74 -1.86
C LYS A 17 -1.13 15.75 -2.09
N GLU A 18 -0.31 16.04 -1.08
CA GLU A 18 0.88 16.91 -1.21
C GLU A 18 1.90 16.35 -2.22
N CYS A 19 1.97 15.02 -2.37
CA CYS A 19 2.79 14.35 -3.38
C CYS A 19 2.12 14.21 -4.77
N ALA A 20 0.92 14.78 -4.98
CA ALA A 20 0.15 14.67 -6.22
C ALA A 20 -0.18 13.22 -6.66
N LEU A 21 -0.25 12.28 -5.72
CA LEU A 21 -0.59 10.88 -5.97
C LEU A 21 -2.09 10.61 -5.81
N VAL A 22 -2.76 11.39 -4.97
CA VAL A 22 -4.18 11.27 -4.66
C VAL A 22 -4.84 12.64 -4.76
N ASP A 23 -6.08 12.69 -5.22
CA ASP A 23 -6.93 13.89 -5.18
C ASP A 23 -8.29 13.60 -4.53
N HIS A 24 -9.07 14.64 -4.26
CA HIS A 24 -10.39 14.56 -3.66
C HIS A 24 -11.43 15.28 -4.51
N ASP A 25 -12.39 14.55 -5.09
CA ASP A 25 -13.40 15.08 -6.03
C ASP A 25 -14.66 15.67 -5.35
N GLY A 26 -14.65 15.75 -4.01
CA GLY A 26 -15.79 16.19 -3.21
C GLY A 26 -16.69 15.04 -2.74
N ARG A 27 -16.56 13.84 -3.32
CA ARG A 27 -17.28 12.62 -2.93
C ARG A 27 -16.36 11.57 -2.32
N GLY A 28 -15.07 11.64 -2.61
CA GLY A 28 -14.06 10.80 -1.99
C GLY A 28 -12.66 11.05 -2.53
N TYR A 29 -11.74 10.18 -2.14
CA TYR A 29 -10.36 10.19 -2.62
C TYR A 29 -10.19 9.27 -3.83
N LEU A 30 -9.43 9.73 -4.81
CA LEU A 30 -9.08 8.98 -6.02
C LEU A 30 -7.58 9.11 -6.31
N LEU A 31 -7.03 8.14 -7.05
CA LEU A 31 -5.67 8.26 -7.57
C LEU A 31 -5.64 9.28 -8.71
N THR A 32 -4.57 10.06 -8.77
CA THR A 32 -4.23 10.85 -9.96
C THR A 32 -3.63 9.93 -11.03
N ASP A 33 -3.38 10.44 -12.24
CA ASP A 33 -2.65 9.69 -13.28
C ASP A 33 -1.27 9.24 -12.79
N LEU A 34 -0.55 10.11 -12.08
CA LEU A 34 0.74 9.79 -11.45
C LEU A 34 0.60 8.73 -10.35
N GLY A 35 -0.45 8.82 -9.54
CA GLY A 35 -0.77 7.82 -8.52
C GLY A 35 -1.06 6.45 -9.12
N GLN A 36 -1.76 6.41 -10.25
CA GLN A 36 -2.08 5.18 -10.96
C GLN A 36 -0.84 4.53 -11.58
N GLU A 37 0.06 5.33 -12.16
CA GLU A 37 1.35 4.85 -12.67
C GLU A 37 2.19 4.22 -11.54
N LEU A 38 2.36 4.94 -10.43
CA LEU A 38 3.11 4.45 -9.28
C LEU A 38 2.48 3.17 -8.70
N PHE A 39 1.16 3.13 -8.59
CA PHE A 39 0.45 1.94 -8.12
C PHE A 39 0.71 0.74 -9.03
N GLY A 40 0.73 0.93 -10.35
CA GLY A 40 1.08 -0.10 -11.32
C GLY A 40 2.48 -0.68 -11.10
N LEU A 41 3.45 0.15 -10.74
CA LEU A 41 4.82 -0.29 -10.40
C LEU A 41 4.87 -1.04 -9.06
N LEU A 42 4.06 -0.63 -8.07
CA LEU A 42 4.04 -1.21 -6.73
C LEU A 42 3.22 -2.51 -6.64
N SER A 43 2.16 -2.66 -7.43
CA SER A 43 1.24 -3.79 -7.37
C SER A 43 1.94 -5.18 -7.46
N PRO A 44 2.92 -5.40 -8.37
CA PRO A 44 3.64 -6.67 -8.46
C PRO A 44 4.39 -7.07 -7.18
N PHE A 45 4.81 -6.10 -6.37
CA PHE A 45 5.50 -6.36 -5.11
C PHE A 45 4.60 -7.08 -4.10
N GLY A 46 3.27 -6.94 -4.19
CA GLY A 46 2.32 -7.64 -3.33
C GLY A 46 2.31 -9.16 -3.56
N ALA A 47 2.34 -9.59 -4.82
CA ALA A 47 2.44 -11.02 -5.14
C ALA A 47 3.84 -11.57 -4.79
N TRP A 48 4.88 -10.78 -5.07
CA TRP A 48 6.25 -11.14 -4.73
C TRP A 48 6.47 -11.27 -3.22
N SER A 49 5.92 -10.36 -2.40
CA SER A 49 6.07 -10.40 -0.95
C SER A 49 5.45 -11.65 -0.33
N GLN A 50 4.31 -12.13 -0.87
CA GLN A 50 3.71 -13.40 -0.47
C GLN A 50 4.58 -14.60 -0.82
N LYS A 51 5.23 -14.58 -1.99
CA LYS A 51 6.20 -15.62 -2.38
C LYS A 51 7.40 -15.60 -1.43
N TRP A 52 7.96 -14.42 -1.18
CA TRP A 52 9.08 -14.23 -0.26
C TRP A 52 8.76 -14.72 1.15
N SER A 53 7.58 -14.34 1.68
CA SER A 53 7.12 -14.79 3.00
C SER A 53 7.09 -16.32 3.10
N ARG A 54 6.56 -17.01 2.08
CA ARG A 54 6.54 -18.49 2.07
C ARG A 54 7.94 -19.08 2.09
N THR A 55 8.85 -18.57 1.25
CA THR A 55 10.25 -19.03 1.23
C THR A 55 10.99 -18.80 2.55
N VAL A 56 10.63 -17.77 3.32
CA VAL A 56 11.20 -17.53 4.65
C VAL A 56 10.56 -18.44 5.70
N THR A 57 9.24 -18.64 5.67
CA THR A 57 8.52 -19.48 6.63
C THR A 57 8.86 -20.97 6.47
N GLU A 58 8.99 -21.47 5.23
CA GLU A 58 9.41 -22.85 4.94
C GLU A 58 10.81 -23.15 5.48
N LYS A 59 11.73 -22.17 5.47
CA LYS A 59 13.08 -22.31 6.03
C LYS A 59 13.12 -22.37 7.56
N ILE A 60 12.07 -21.92 8.25
CA ILE A 60 11.99 -21.99 9.72
C ILE A 60 11.55 -23.40 10.15
N GLU A 61 10.80 -24.12 9.31
CA GLU A 61 10.28 -25.46 9.62
C GLU A 61 11.28 -26.58 9.31
N ASP A 62 12.09 -26.47 8.26
CA ASP A 62 13.18 -27.42 7.93
C ASP A 62 14.43 -27.29 8.84
N GLY A 63 14.47 -26.26 9.70
CA GLY A 63 15.56 -26.00 10.66
C GLY A 63 15.29 -26.50 12.08
N LYS A 64 14.24 -27.30 12.29
CA LYS A 64 13.92 -27.93 13.59
C LYS A 64 14.15 -29.43 13.56
#